data_AF-A0A6H1ZBB1-F1
#
_entry.id   AF-A0A6H1ZBB1-F1
#
_cell.length_a   1.000
_cell.length_b   1.000
_cell.length_c   1.000
_cell.angle_alpha   90.00
_cell.angle_beta   90.00
_cell.angle_gamma   90.00
#
_symmetry.space_group_name_H-M   'P 1'
#
loop_
_entity.id
_entity.type
_entity.pdbx_description
1 polymer ?
#
loop_
_entity_poly.entity_id
_entity_poly.type
_entity_poly.pdbx_seq_one_letter_code
_entity_poly.pdbx_strand_id
1 'polypeptide(L)'
;MAQMIRKGVDPFYTAPKRRAEKKPAYLDFIRKLPCCITGQYGVEAAHTSFPSPMHGHHGRGRGTKAPDVFALPLSSDAHRKSHAMNERQFWEEAGIDPHALGLCLWALFSMYDPDEATERATARIRQGIQEAKANG
;
A
#
# COMPACT_ATOMS: atom_id res chain seq x y z
N MET A 1 -0.89 -17.94 15.60
CA MET A 1 -0.63 -18.10 14.15
C MET A 1 -1.97 -18.03 13.41
N ALA A 2 -2.33 -16.91 12.80
CA ALA A 2 -3.53 -16.84 11.96
C ALA A 2 -3.23 -17.53 10.61
N GLN A 3 -4.03 -18.53 10.23
CA GLN A 3 -3.91 -19.18 8.93
C GLN A 3 -4.21 -18.16 7.82
N MET A 4 -3.32 -18.05 6.83
CA MET A 4 -3.54 -17.19 5.66
C MET A 4 -4.56 -17.82 4.72
N ILE A 5 -5.61 -17.08 4.37
CA ILE A 5 -6.57 -17.48 3.33
C ILE A 5 -5.83 -17.58 1.98
N ARG A 6 -5.94 -18.73 1.29
CA ARG A 6 -5.20 -19.02 0.03
C ARG A 6 -6.14 -19.36 -1.13
N LYS A 7 -5.91 -18.73 -2.29
CA LYS A 7 -6.63 -19.03 -3.53
C LYS A 7 -6.49 -20.51 -3.91
N GLY A 8 -7.61 -21.17 -4.16
CA GLY A 8 -7.64 -22.57 -4.63
C GLY A 8 -7.36 -23.61 -3.54
N VAL A 9 -7.18 -23.18 -2.29
CA VAL A 9 -6.99 -24.07 -1.12
C VAL A 9 -8.07 -23.81 -0.09
N ASP A 10 -8.38 -22.54 0.18
CA ASP A 10 -9.35 -22.15 1.18
C ASP A 10 -10.78 -22.14 0.60
N PRO A 11 -11.74 -22.88 1.18
CA PRO A 11 -13.12 -22.93 0.71
C PRO A 11 -13.85 -21.57 0.84
N PHE A 12 -13.35 -20.66 1.68
CA PHE A 12 -13.89 -19.32 1.87
C PHE A 12 -13.20 -18.27 1.00
N TYR A 13 -12.22 -18.65 0.17
CA TYR A 13 -11.59 -17.72 -0.75
C TYR A 13 -12.57 -17.26 -1.84
N THR A 14 -12.92 -15.98 -1.82
CA THR A 14 -13.73 -15.35 -2.88
C THR A 14 -12.92 -14.28 -3.59
N ALA A 15 -12.77 -14.39 -4.91
CA ALA A 15 -12.12 -13.36 -5.73
C ALA A 15 -13.14 -12.30 -6.20
N PRO A 16 -12.73 -11.03 -6.33
CA PRO A 16 -13.55 -10.00 -6.94
C PRO A 16 -13.92 -10.39 -8.38
N LYS A 17 -15.22 -10.31 -8.70
CA LYS A 17 -15.73 -10.57 -10.06
C LYS A 17 -15.51 -9.39 -11.01
N ARG A 18 -15.36 -8.17 -10.45
CA ARG A 18 -15.19 -6.93 -11.22
C ARG A 18 -13.73 -6.52 -11.24
N ARG A 19 -13.34 -5.80 -12.29
CA ARG A 19 -12.03 -5.14 -12.34
C ARG A 19 -11.95 -4.09 -11.24
N ALA A 20 -10.76 -3.89 -10.70
CA ALA A 20 -10.52 -2.85 -9.71
C ALA A 20 -10.89 -1.49 -10.30
N GLU A 21 -11.70 -0.73 -9.57
CA GLU A 21 -12.07 0.62 -9.95
C GLU A 21 -10.88 1.56 -9.77
N LYS A 22 -10.71 2.50 -10.71
CA LYS A 22 -9.71 3.56 -10.59
C LYS A 22 -10.27 4.69 -9.73
N LYS A 23 -9.46 5.20 -8.82
CA LYS A 23 -9.76 6.28 -7.88
C LYS A 23 -8.73 7.41 -8.06
N PRO A 24 -8.85 8.23 -9.11
CA PRO A 24 -7.86 9.27 -9.42
C PRO A 24 -7.66 10.25 -8.25
N ALA A 25 -8.73 10.67 -7.58
CA ALA A 25 -8.65 11.54 -6.41
C ALA A 25 -7.83 10.93 -5.26
N TYR A 26 -7.90 9.60 -5.07
CA TYR A 26 -7.07 8.91 -4.08
C TYR A 26 -5.60 8.90 -4.50
N LEU A 27 -5.31 8.66 -5.79
CA LEU A 27 -3.93 8.70 -6.28
C LEU A 27 -3.32 10.11 -6.16
N ASP A 28 -4.12 11.16 -6.36
CA ASP A 28 -3.68 12.54 -6.16
C ASP A 28 -3.45 12.85 -4.68
N PHE A 29 -4.27 12.30 -3.79
CA PHE A 29 -4.02 12.31 -2.35
C PHE A 29 -2.69 11.63 -1.99
N ILE A 30 -2.44 10.42 -2.51
CA ILE A 30 -1.17 9.71 -2.27
C ILE A 30 0.05 10.54 -2.71
N ARG A 31 -0.03 11.24 -3.83
CA ARG A 31 1.08 12.08 -4.34
C ARG A 31 1.39 13.31 -3.48
N LYS A 32 0.48 13.71 -2.57
CA LYS A 32 0.71 14.79 -1.61
C LYS A 32 1.45 14.31 -0.34
N LEU A 33 1.48 13.01 -0.10
CA LEU A 33 2.08 12.43 1.10
C LEU A 33 3.60 12.29 0.94
N PRO A 34 4.37 12.23 2.05
CA PRO A 34 5.78 11.88 1.99
C PRO A 34 5.99 10.40 1.66
N CYS A 35 7.15 10.06 1.10
CA CYS A 35 7.57 8.69 0.83
C CYS A 35 7.50 7.87 2.12
N CYS A 36 6.83 6.72 2.08
CA CYS A 36 6.66 5.89 3.28
C CYS A 36 7.94 5.17 3.74
N ILE A 37 9.01 5.21 2.94
CA ILE A 37 10.32 4.66 3.26
C ILE A 37 11.26 5.76 3.76
N THR A 38 11.36 6.87 3.02
CA THR A 38 12.39 7.90 3.24
C THR A 38 11.87 9.15 3.94
N GLY A 39 10.55 9.39 3.91
CA GLY A 39 9.92 10.62 4.40
C GLY A 39 10.04 11.82 3.45
N GLN A 40 10.65 11.65 2.28
CA GLN A 40 10.83 12.73 1.29
C GLN A 40 9.55 12.99 0.49
N TYR A 41 9.29 14.25 0.13
CA TYR A 41 8.22 14.63 -0.80
C TYR A 41 8.67 14.51 -2.26
N GLY A 42 7.72 14.60 -3.19
CA GLY A 42 7.96 14.35 -4.61
C GLY A 42 7.90 12.86 -4.92
N VAL A 43 6.72 12.27 -4.68
CA VAL A 43 6.51 10.82 -4.72
C VAL A 43 5.66 10.39 -5.91
N GLU A 44 5.76 9.10 -6.22
CA GLU A 44 4.90 8.38 -7.15
C GLU A 44 3.92 7.52 -6.36
N ALA A 45 2.71 7.37 -6.89
CA ALA A 45 1.72 6.44 -6.35
C ALA A 45 2.06 5.02 -6.84
N ALA A 46 2.77 4.26 -6.01
CA ALA A 46 3.29 2.93 -6.31
C ALA A 46 2.34 1.84 -5.82
N HIS A 47 1.81 1.02 -6.74
CA HIS A 47 0.87 -0.05 -6.40
C HIS A 47 1.59 -1.30 -5.88
N THR A 48 1.25 -1.73 -4.67
CA THR A 48 1.60 -3.07 -4.20
C THR A 48 0.94 -4.10 -5.11
N SER A 49 1.69 -5.05 -5.65
CA SER A 49 1.19 -5.99 -6.66
C SER A 49 0.89 -7.40 -6.13
N PHE A 50 1.57 -7.81 -5.06
CA PHE A 50 1.39 -9.15 -4.49
C PHE A 50 0.09 -9.27 -3.65
N PRO A 51 -0.56 -10.45 -3.65
CA PRO A 51 -1.82 -10.66 -2.95
C PRO A 51 -1.61 -10.74 -1.42
N SER A 52 -2.61 -10.25 -0.69
CA SER A 52 -2.81 -10.47 0.74
C SER A 52 -4.30 -10.61 1.01
N PRO A 53 -4.85 -11.84 0.91
CA PRO A 53 -6.30 -12.07 1.05
C PRO A 53 -6.87 -11.64 2.39
N MET A 54 -6.08 -11.71 3.48
CA MET A 54 -6.45 -11.19 4.80
C MET A 54 -6.78 -9.69 4.78
N HIS A 55 -6.13 -8.93 3.89
CA HIS A 55 -6.36 -7.50 3.71
C HIS A 55 -7.33 -7.20 2.54
N GLY A 56 -8.00 -8.22 2.00
CA GLY A 56 -8.86 -8.08 0.82
C GLY A 56 -8.10 -7.80 -0.48
N HIS A 57 -6.78 -7.95 -0.50
CA HIS A 57 -5.99 -7.78 -1.71
C HIS A 57 -5.78 -9.12 -2.42
N HIS A 58 -6.36 -9.27 -3.61
CA HIS A 58 -6.25 -10.49 -4.40
C HIS A 58 -5.11 -10.45 -5.44
N GLY A 59 -4.20 -9.49 -5.29
CA GLY A 59 -3.14 -9.20 -6.25
C GLY A 59 -3.68 -8.59 -7.55
N ARG A 60 -2.80 -8.51 -8.55
CA ARG A 60 -3.18 -8.04 -9.88
C ARG A 60 -3.60 -9.20 -10.81
N GLY A 61 -4.67 -8.99 -11.58
CA GLY A 61 -5.00 -9.86 -12.71
C GLY A 61 -3.94 -9.76 -13.81
N ARG A 62 -3.90 -10.77 -14.71
CA ARG A 62 -2.97 -10.76 -15.85
C ARG A 62 -3.25 -9.51 -16.70
N GLY A 63 -2.24 -8.64 -16.83
CA GLY A 63 -2.35 -7.39 -17.60
C GLY A 63 -3.13 -6.25 -16.92
N THR A 64 -3.50 -6.37 -15.63
CA THR A 64 -4.15 -5.29 -14.88
C THR A 64 -3.21 -4.72 -13.82
N LYS A 65 -3.50 -3.49 -13.38
CA LYS A 65 -2.92 -2.93 -12.15
C LYS A 65 -3.65 -3.49 -10.93
N ALA A 66 -2.98 -3.46 -9.78
CA ALA A 66 -3.64 -3.71 -8.50
C ALA A 66 -4.64 -2.58 -8.19
N PRO A 67 -5.60 -2.78 -7.27
CA PRO A 67 -6.53 -1.73 -6.87
C PRO A 67 -5.79 -0.51 -6.32
N ASP A 68 -6.30 0.69 -6.63
CA ASP A 68 -5.68 1.95 -6.19
C ASP A 68 -5.56 2.06 -4.67
N VAL A 69 -6.41 1.35 -3.91
CA VAL A 69 -6.37 1.28 -2.43
C VAL A 69 -5.01 0.83 -1.88
N PHE A 70 -4.27 0.01 -2.65
CA PHE A 70 -2.95 -0.50 -2.29
C PHE A 70 -1.82 0.28 -2.99
N ALA A 71 -2.10 1.52 -3.40
CA ALA A 71 -1.06 2.47 -3.80
C ALA A 71 -0.45 3.13 -2.56
N LEU A 72 0.88 3.21 -2.52
CA LEU A 72 1.66 3.84 -1.46
C LEU A 72 2.56 4.94 -2.03
N PRO A 73 2.85 6.01 -1.25
CA PRO A 73 3.75 7.06 -1.67
C PRO A 73 5.20 6.56 -1.62
N LEU A 74 5.86 6.45 -2.77
CA LEU A 74 7.28 6.12 -2.86
C LEU A 74 8.04 7.19 -3.64
N SER A 75 9.25 7.53 -3.18
CA SER A 75 10.17 8.31 -4.02
C SER A 75 10.50 7.51 -5.29
N SER A 76 10.84 8.19 -6.39
CA SER A 76 11.17 7.52 -7.65
C SER A 76 12.27 6.46 -7.50
N ASP A 77 13.26 6.70 -6.64
CA ASP A 77 14.31 5.71 -6.35
C ASP A 77 13.79 4.50 -5.58
N ALA A 78 12.95 4.70 -4.56
CA ALA A 78 12.35 3.60 -3.80
C ALA A 78 11.40 2.78 -4.67
N HIS A 79 10.62 3.43 -5.51
CA HIS A 79 9.72 2.78 -6.46
C HIS A 79 10.49 1.99 -7.54
N ARG A 80 11.60 2.54 -8.05
CA ARG A 80 12.50 1.80 -8.95
C ARG A 80 13.11 0.60 -8.24
N LYS A 81 13.55 0.75 -6.98
CA LYS A 81 14.09 -0.36 -6.18
C LYS A 81 13.04 -1.47 -6.01
N SER A 82 11.80 -1.13 -5.67
CA SER A 82 10.73 -2.13 -5.49
C SER A 82 10.44 -2.92 -6.76
N HIS A 83 10.63 -2.33 -7.94
CA HIS A 83 10.53 -3.02 -9.23
C HIS A 83 11.77 -3.84 -9.61
N ALA A 84 12.96 -3.44 -9.14
CA ALA A 84 14.21 -4.10 -9.47
C ALA A 84 14.45 -5.39 -8.66
N MET A 85 13.72 -5.58 -7.55
CA MET A 85 13.86 -6.75 -6.68
C MET A 85 12.51 -7.43 -6.41
N ASN A 86 12.52 -8.48 -5.58
CA ASN A 86 11.28 -9.07 -5.12
C ASN A 86 10.51 -8.06 -4.26
N GLU A 87 9.32 -7.65 -4.71
CA GLU A 87 8.50 -6.63 -4.03
C GLU A 87 8.21 -6.99 -2.57
N ARG A 88 7.93 -8.26 -2.25
CA ARG A 88 7.68 -8.67 -0.87
C ARG A 88 8.93 -8.48 -0.01
N GLN A 89 10.09 -8.92 -0.51
CA GLN A 89 11.37 -8.73 0.18
C GLN A 89 11.70 -7.24 0.37
N PHE A 90 11.39 -6.40 -0.62
CA PHE A 90 11.56 -4.94 -0.51
C PHE A 90 10.81 -4.37 0.70
N TRP A 91 9.56 -4.78 0.89
CA TRP A 91 8.74 -4.33 2.02
C TRP A 91 9.18 -4.96 3.36
N GLU A 92 9.60 -6.22 3.35
CA GLU A 92 10.18 -6.89 4.51
C GLU A 92 11.47 -6.18 4.99
N GLU A 93 12.38 -5.86 4.07
CA GLU A 93 13.61 -5.08 4.36
C GLU A 93 13.30 -3.67 4.88
N ALA A 94 12.20 -3.08 4.42
CA ALA A 94 11.75 -1.77 4.91
C ALA A 94 11.09 -1.84 6.30
N GLY A 95 10.76 -3.03 6.80
CA GLY A 95 10.03 -3.19 8.07
C GLY A 95 8.60 -2.65 8.01
N ILE A 96 7.98 -2.61 6.83
CA ILE A 96 6.64 -2.04 6.61
C ILE A 96 5.73 -3.10 6.02
N ASP A 97 4.54 -3.31 6.61
CA ASP A 97 3.46 -4.05 5.96
C ASP A 97 2.72 -3.11 4.97
N PRO A 98 2.88 -3.31 3.65
CA PRO A 98 2.31 -2.40 2.66
C PRO A 98 0.79 -2.52 2.56
N HIS A 99 0.21 -3.70 2.85
CA HIS A 99 -1.23 -3.90 2.78
C HIS A 99 -1.92 -3.23 3.97
N ALA A 100 -1.35 -3.37 5.17
CA ALA A 100 -1.85 -2.70 6.36
C ALA A 100 -1.76 -1.17 6.23
N LEU A 101 -0.63 -0.66 5.75
CA LEU A 101 -0.46 0.77 5.49
C LEU A 101 -1.44 1.27 4.42
N GLY A 102 -1.57 0.54 3.30
CA GLY A 102 -2.49 0.93 2.21
C GLY A 102 -3.94 1.05 2.69
N LEU A 103 -4.43 0.06 3.45
CA LEU A 103 -5.78 0.13 4.05
C LEU A 103 -5.92 1.29 5.05
N CYS A 104 -4.88 1.57 5.83
CA CYS A 104 -4.89 2.71 6.76
C CYS A 104 -5.02 4.04 6.00
N LEU A 105 -4.20 4.25 4.97
CA LEU A 105 -4.25 5.46 4.15
C LEU A 105 -5.60 5.63 3.44
N TRP A 106 -6.15 4.54 2.92
CA TRP A 106 -7.48 4.55 2.31
C TRP A 106 -8.57 4.94 3.31
N ALA A 107 -8.52 4.38 4.51
CA ALA A 107 -9.48 4.70 5.56
C ALA A 107 -9.39 6.19 5.91
N LEU A 108 -8.19 6.73 6.09
CA LEU A 108 -7.99 8.16 6.37
C LEU A 108 -8.56 9.05 5.25
N PHE A 109 -8.26 8.73 3.99
CA PHE A 109 -8.83 9.42 2.83
C PHE A 109 -10.37 9.37 2.79
N SER A 110 -10.96 8.26 3.22
CA SER A 110 -12.40 8.03 3.12
C SER A 110 -13.21 8.62 4.28
N MET A 111 -12.57 8.85 5.43
CA MET A 111 -13.25 9.26 6.67
C MET A 111 -13.14 10.76 6.97
N TYR A 112 -12.10 11.43 6.47
CA TYR A 112 -11.79 12.82 6.81
C TYR A 112 -11.85 13.70 5.56
N ASP A 113 -11.98 15.02 5.78
CA ASP A 113 -11.80 15.98 4.69
C ASP A 113 -10.33 15.97 4.19
N PRO A 114 -10.05 16.53 3.00
CA PRO A 114 -8.74 16.41 2.37
C PRO A 114 -7.57 16.93 3.19
N ASP A 115 -7.76 17.99 3.97
CA ASP A 115 -6.67 18.61 4.73
C ASP A 115 -6.36 17.76 5.96
N GLU A 116 -7.39 17.40 6.73
CA GLU A 116 -7.25 16.52 7.89
C GLU A 116 -6.73 15.12 7.49
N ALA A 117 -7.21 14.55 6.38
CA ALA A 117 -6.72 13.27 5.87
C ALA A 117 -5.21 13.33 5.55
N THR A 118 -4.74 14.43 4.97
CA THR A 118 -3.33 14.61 4.58
C THR A 118 -2.44 14.70 5.81
N GLU A 119 -2.86 15.46 6.82
CA GLU A 119 -2.13 15.60 8.09
C GLU A 119 -2.03 14.25 8.82
N ARG A 120 -3.15 13.55 9.00
CA ARG A 120 -3.20 12.26 9.68
C ARG A 120 -2.39 11.19 8.96
N ALA A 121 -2.47 11.12 7.63
CA ALA A 121 -1.71 10.18 6.83
C ALA A 121 -0.20 10.45 6.91
N THR A 122 0.19 11.72 6.86
CA THR A 122 1.58 12.15 7.02
C THR A 122 2.13 11.75 8.39
N ALA A 123 1.36 11.97 9.46
CA ALA A 123 1.73 11.56 10.81
C ALA A 123 1.92 10.04 10.91
N ARG A 124 0.96 9.26 10.39
CA ARG A 124 1.04 7.80 10.40
C ARG A 124 2.28 7.28 9.67
N ILE A 125 2.59 7.85 8.50
CA ILE A 125 3.78 7.49 7.72
C ILE A 125 5.05 7.76 8.53
N ARG A 126 5.18 8.96 9.11
CA ARG A 126 6.36 9.34 9.91
C ARG A 126 6.55 8.42 11.11
N GLN A 127 5.46 8.08 11.80
CA GLN A 127 5.50 7.11 12.89
C GLN A 127 5.99 5.74 12.40
N GLY A 128 5.49 5.25 11.27
CA GLY A 128 5.92 3.96 10.70
C GLY A 128 7.41 3.94 10.35
N ILE A 129 7.95 5.04 9.82
CA ILE A 129 9.39 5.18 9.55
C ILE A 129 10.21 5.13 10.86
N GLN A 130 9.72 5.74 11.93
CA GLN A 130 10.38 5.69 13.24
C GLN A 130 10.36 4.27 13.83
N GLU A 131 9.22 3.59 13.76
CA GLU A 131 9.05 2.20 14.20
C GLU A 131 9.97 1.25 13.44
N ALA A 132 10.05 1.37 12.11
CA ALA A 132 10.92 0.55 11.28
C ALA A 132 12.41 0.73 11.64
N LYS A 133 12.85 1.97 11.89
CA LYS A 133 14.23 2.27 12.31
C LYS A 133 14.57 1.76 13.71
N ALA A 134 13.58 1.63 14.60
CA ALA A 134 13.81 1.14 15.95
C ALA A 134 13.97 -0.39 16.01
N ASN A 135 13.47 -1.11 15.00
CA ASN A 135 13.42 -2.57 14.96
C ASN A 135 14.48 -3.22 14.07
N GLY A 136 15.28 -2.43 13.32
CA GLY A 136 16.36 -2.89 12.43
C GLY A 136 17.73 -2.51 12.96
#